data_AF-A0A3N5QK00-F1
#
_entry.id   AF-A0A3N5QK00-F1
#
_cell.length_a   1.000
_cell.length_b   1.000
_cell.length_c   1.000
_cell.angle_alpha   90.00
_cell.angle_beta   90.00
_cell.angle_gamma   90.00
#
_symmetry.space_group_name_H-M   'P 1'
#
loop_
_entity.id
_entity.type
_entity.pdbx_description
1 polymer ?
#
loop_
_entity_poly.entity_id
_entity_poly.type
_entity_poly.pdbx_seq_one_letter_code
_entity_poly.pdbx_strand_id
1 'polypeptide(L)'
;VDAGWMVYVNLDDDDPPERSPTEPLLYVHDLELTGTVTSNRPYYEFRPRRRSTNGTIVFCDGRGAPAAKAVIVSYTGRPRVARVDADGRPLKCAGLT
;
A
#
# COMPACT_ATOMS: atom_id res chain seq x y z
N VAL A 1 -16.44 7.66 -0.23
CA VAL A 1 -15.03 8.02 0.02
C VAL A 1 -14.46 6.87 0.82
N ASP A 2 -14.07 5.81 0.12
CA ASP A 2 -13.59 4.60 0.78
C ASP A 2 -12.06 4.71 0.90
N ALA A 3 -11.62 5.68 1.71
CA ALA A 3 -10.21 5.92 1.96
C ALA A 3 -9.81 5.02 3.13
N GLY A 4 -9.24 3.86 2.85
CA GLY A 4 -8.84 2.93 3.89
C GLY A 4 -8.14 1.69 3.37
N TRP A 5 -7.73 0.83 4.30
CA TRP A 5 -7.08 -0.44 4.01
C TRP A 5 -7.80 -1.57 4.71
N MET A 6 -7.82 -2.73 4.06
CA MET A 6 -8.28 -3.98 4.62
C MET A 6 -7.14 -5.00 4.57
N VAL A 7 -6.98 -5.77 5.65
CA VAL A 7 -6.13 -6.96 5.69
C VAL A 7 -7.00 -8.15 6.01
N TYR A 8 -7.00 -9.15 5.16
CA TYR A 8 -7.78 -10.37 5.32
C TYR A 8 -6.99 -11.59 4.87
N VAL A 9 -7.49 -12.78 5.18
CA VAL A 9 -6.90 -14.05 4.73
C VAL A 9 -7.60 -14.49 3.44
N ASN A 10 -6.86 -14.45 2.32
CA ASN A 10 -7.29 -14.99 1.02
C ASN A 10 -7.25 -16.54 1.06
N LEU A 11 -8.36 -17.17 1.44
CA LEU A 11 -8.43 -18.62 1.69
C LEU A 11 -8.65 -19.43 0.41
N ASP A 12 -9.33 -18.85 -0.58
CA ASP A 12 -9.64 -19.47 -1.87
C ASP A 12 -8.59 -19.15 -2.95
N ASP A 13 -7.61 -18.29 -2.66
CA ASP A 13 -6.52 -17.88 -3.55
C ASP A 13 -7.04 -17.12 -4.80
N ASP A 14 -8.11 -16.33 -4.62
CA ASP A 14 -8.69 -15.51 -5.68
C ASP A 14 -7.69 -14.47 -6.24
N ASP A 15 -7.74 -14.25 -7.57
CA ASP A 15 -6.91 -13.28 -8.30
C ASP A 15 -7.74 -12.54 -9.38
N PRO A 16 -8.03 -11.22 -9.23
CA PRO A 16 -7.61 -10.37 -8.13
C PRO A 16 -8.26 -10.80 -6.80
N PRO A 17 -7.57 -10.60 -5.67
CA PRO A 17 -8.09 -10.99 -4.38
C PRO A 17 -9.26 -10.07 -4.02
N GLU A 18 -10.42 -10.69 -3.77
CA GLU A 18 -11.63 -10.01 -3.29
C GLU A 18 -12.13 -10.72 -2.03
N ARG A 19 -12.38 -9.97 -0.94
CA ARG A 19 -12.76 -10.61 0.31
C ARG A 19 -14.19 -11.16 0.25
N SER A 20 -14.36 -12.45 0.47
CA SER A 20 -15.68 -13.04 0.74
C SER A 20 -16.12 -12.85 2.20
N PRO A 21 -17.42 -12.84 2.52
CA PRO A 21 -17.90 -12.71 3.90
C PRO A 21 -17.39 -13.82 4.85
N THR A 22 -17.07 -14.99 4.31
CA THR A 22 -16.57 -16.15 5.04
C THR A 22 -15.07 -16.09 5.35
N GLU A 23 -14.33 -15.18 4.73
CA GLU A 23 -12.91 -15.03 4.96
C GLU A 23 -12.61 -14.18 6.21
N PRO A 24 -11.63 -14.61 7.04
CA PRO A 24 -11.20 -13.85 8.20
C PRO A 24 -10.72 -12.45 7.82
N LEU A 25 -11.44 -11.45 8.31
CA LEU A 25 -11.00 -10.05 8.30
C LEU A 25 -10.06 -9.83 9.48
N LEU A 26 -8.81 -9.53 9.21
CA LEU A 26 -7.80 -9.32 10.26
C LEU A 26 -7.75 -7.86 10.73
N TYR A 27 -7.93 -6.91 9.81
CA TYR A 27 -7.82 -5.50 10.12
C TYR A 27 -8.55 -4.63 9.08
N VAL A 28 -9.16 -3.54 9.54
CA VAL A 28 -9.65 -2.45 8.71
C VAL A 28 -9.10 -1.15 9.29
N HIS A 29 -8.65 -0.28 8.42
CA HIS A 29 -8.18 1.05 8.79
C HIS A 29 -8.83 2.09 7.91
N ASP A 30 -9.55 3.01 8.54
CA ASP A 30 -9.99 4.24 7.89
C ASP A 30 -8.83 5.22 7.89
N LEU A 31 -8.49 5.71 6.69
CA LEU A 31 -7.35 6.60 6.52
C LEU A 31 -7.78 8.05 6.75
N GLU A 32 -7.46 8.59 7.93
CA GLU A 32 -7.59 10.01 8.22
C GLU A 32 -6.34 10.78 7.74
N LEU A 33 -6.28 11.06 6.43
CA LEU A 33 -5.21 11.86 5.84
C LEU A 33 -5.77 13.03 5.03
N THR A 34 -5.39 14.25 5.42
CA THR A 34 -5.54 15.43 4.54
C THR A 34 -4.38 15.47 3.55
N GLY A 35 -4.54 14.79 2.42
CA GLY A 35 -3.50 14.63 1.42
C GLY A 35 -3.82 13.56 0.39
N THR A 36 -2.81 12.89 -0.14
CA THR A 36 -2.98 11.81 -1.12
C THR A 36 -2.20 10.56 -0.75
N VAL A 37 -2.80 9.41 -1.06
CA VAL A 37 -2.14 8.12 -1.05
C VAL A 37 -2.25 7.51 -2.43
N THR A 38 -1.10 7.16 -3.00
CA THR A 38 -1.03 6.51 -4.32
C THR A 38 -0.26 5.22 -4.21
N SER A 39 -0.65 4.23 -5.00
CA SER A 39 0.01 2.92 -5.05
C SER A 39 0.21 2.51 -6.50
N ASN A 40 1.33 1.85 -6.80
CA ASN A 40 1.56 1.24 -8.11
C ASN A 40 1.01 -0.20 -8.22
N ARG A 41 0.33 -0.65 -7.16
CA ARG A 41 -0.37 -1.95 -7.08
C ARG A 41 -1.77 -1.75 -6.49
N PRO A 42 -2.79 -2.43 -7.01
CA PRO A 42 -4.14 -2.36 -6.45
C PRO A 42 -4.26 -3.10 -5.11
N TYR A 43 -3.45 -4.14 -4.88
CA TYR A 43 -3.41 -4.94 -3.65
C TYR A 43 -2.00 -5.42 -3.34
N TYR A 44 -1.77 -5.85 -2.09
CA TYR A 44 -0.53 -6.47 -1.65
C TYR A 44 -0.82 -7.81 -0.99
N GLU A 45 -0.33 -8.88 -1.58
CA GLU A 45 -0.52 -10.23 -1.07
C GLU A 45 0.79 -10.77 -0.49
N PHE A 46 0.70 -11.31 0.73
CA PHE A 46 1.83 -11.89 1.46
C PHE A 46 1.68 -13.40 1.51
N ARG A 47 2.54 -14.12 0.77
CA ARG A 47 2.47 -15.57 0.65
C ARG A 47 3.60 -16.25 1.41
N PRO A 48 3.33 -17.28 2.23
CA PRO A 48 4.40 -18.10 2.79
C PRO A 48 5.07 -18.91 1.66
N ARG A 49 6.41 -18.84 1.59
CA ARG A 49 7.26 -19.59 0.62
C ARG A 49 7.12 -19.21 -0.86
N ARG A 50 6.29 -18.23 -1.23
CA ARG A 50 6.25 -17.64 -2.58
C ARG A 50 6.64 -16.17 -2.54
N ARG A 51 6.86 -15.56 -3.71
CA ARG A 51 7.07 -14.11 -3.79
C ARG A 51 5.78 -13.41 -3.36
N SER A 52 5.93 -12.37 -2.55
CA SER A 52 4.85 -11.45 -2.22
C SER A 52 4.75 -10.37 -3.30
N THR A 53 3.64 -9.65 -3.34
CA THR A 53 3.51 -8.48 -4.20
C THR A 53 4.58 -7.45 -3.83
N ASN A 54 5.41 -7.08 -4.81
CA ASN A 54 6.32 -5.95 -4.67
C ASN A 54 5.64 -4.67 -5.15
N GLY A 55 5.96 -3.55 -4.51
CA GLY A 55 5.38 -2.28 -4.90
C GLY A 55 5.72 -1.15 -3.95
N THR A 56 5.16 0.01 -4.25
CA THR A 56 5.38 1.26 -3.54
C THR A 56 4.06 1.95 -3.30
N ILE A 57 3.79 2.28 -2.04
CA ILE A 57 2.71 3.14 -1.61
C ILE A 57 3.33 4.48 -1.22
N VAL A 58 2.85 5.59 -1.78
CA VAL A 58 3.33 6.95 -1.47
C VAL A 58 2.25 7.68 -0.69
N PHE A 59 2.66 8.28 0.42
CA PHE A 59 1.84 9.11 1.30
C PHE A 59 2.33 10.54 1.21
N CYS A 60 1.42 11.44 0.88
CA CYS A 60 1.65 12.88 0.86
C CYS A 60 0.60 13.59 1.71
N ASP A 61 1.02 14.64 2.40
CA ASP A 61 0.12 15.56 3.11
C ASP A 61 0.38 17.01 2.66
N GLY A 62 -0.31 17.97 3.28
CA GLY A 62 -0.21 19.39 2.96
C GLY A 62 1.20 20.01 3.03
N ARG A 63 2.20 19.30 3.55
CA ARG A 63 3.61 19.75 3.53
C ARG A 63 4.33 19.47 2.20
N GLY A 64 3.69 18.72 1.30
CA GLY A 64 4.18 18.47 -0.07
C GLY A 64 5.31 17.44 -0.17
N ALA A 65 5.91 17.35 -1.37
CA ALA A 65 6.89 16.33 -1.74
C ALA A 65 8.09 16.17 -0.76
N PRO A 66 8.68 17.24 -0.17
CA PRO A 66 9.79 17.09 0.78
C PRO A 66 9.44 16.34 2.07
N ALA A 67 8.16 16.34 2.45
CA ALA A 67 7.65 15.64 3.64
C ALA A 67 7.05 14.26 3.31
N ALA A 68 6.90 13.93 2.02
CA ALA A 68 6.31 12.69 1.57
C ALA A 68 7.09 11.47 2.09
N LYS A 69 6.35 10.38 2.32
CA LYS A 69 6.93 9.09 2.70
C LYS A 69 6.40 8.01 1.78
N ALA A 70 7.22 7.02 1.52
CA ALA A 70 6.81 5.82 0.83
C ALA A 70 6.94 4.60 1.74
N VAL A 71 6.04 3.64 1.56
CA VAL A 71 6.21 2.26 2.01
C VAL A 71 6.55 1.43 0.78
N ILE A 72 7.76 0.87 0.76
CA ILE A 72 8.23 0.00 -0.32
C ILE A 72 8.19 -1.44 0.18
N VAL A 73 7.44 -2.28 -0.50
CA VAL A 73 7.33 -3.72 -0.23
C VAL A 73 8.23 -4.46 -1.21
N SER A 74 9.20 -5.19 -0.68
CA SER A 74 10.08 -6.05 -1.48
C SER A 74 9.38 -7.35 -1.90
N TYR A 75 9.95 -8.07 -2.85
CA TYR A 75 9.41 -9.36 -3.33
C TYR A 75 9.33 -10.46 -2.25
N THR A 76 10.02 -10.28 -1.11
CA THR A 76 9.93 -11.18 0.06
C THR A 76 8.83 -10.79 1.03
N GLY A 77 8.08 -9.71 0.74
CA GLY A 77 7.02 -9.21 1.60
C GLY A 77 7.53 -8.31 2.74
N ARG A 78 8.83 -7.98 2.79
CA ARG A 78 9.35 -7.06 3.82
C ARG A 78 9.04 -5.60 3.44
N PRO A 79 8.22 -4.87 4.21
CA PRO A 79 8.00 -3.44 4.02
C PRO A 79 9.15 -2.61 4.60
N ARG A 80 9.42 -1.45 4.02
CA ARG A 80 10.30 -0.43 4.58
C ARG A 80 9.76 0.96 4.30
N VAL A 81 10.01 1.90 5.21
CA VAL A 81 9.73 3.32 4.98
C VAL A 81 10.88 3.94 4.17
N ALA A 82 10.56 4.81 3.23
CA ALA A 82 11.51 5.53 2.39
C ALA A 82 11.10 6.99 2.21
N ARG A 83 12.08 7.86 1.92
CA ARG A 83 11.87 9.27 1.52
C ARG A 83 12.08 9.51 0.01
N VAL A 84 12.40 8.44 -0.72
CA VAL A 84 12.66 8.41 -2.16
C VAL A 84 11.98 7.17 -2.74
N ASP A 85 11.79 7.15 -4.05
CA ASP A 85 11.22 6.00 -4.76
C ASP A 85 12.20 4.81 -4.80
N ALA A 86 11.81 3.74 -5.50
CA ALA A 86 12.64 2.54 -5.63
C ALA A 86 13.95 2.78 -6.39
N ASP A 87 14.02 3.83 -7.22
CA ASP A 87 15.18 4.23 -8.02
C ASP A 87 15.99 5.36 -7.35
N GLY A 88 15.60 5.79 -6.14
CA GLY A 88 16.27 6.85 -5.40
C GLY A 88 15.86 8.27 -5.79
N ARG A 89 14.80 8.46 -6.59
CA ARG A 89 14.31 9.79 -7.00
C ARG A 89 13.34 10.37 -5.96
N PRO A 90 13.12 11.70 -5.95
CA PRO A 90 12.12 12.33 -5.09
C PRO A 90 10.72 11.74 -5.29
N LEU A 91 9.99 11.56 -4.19
CA LEU A 91 8.61 11.10 -4.23
C LEU A 91 7.70 12.15 -4.88
N LYS A 92 6.71 11.67 -5.64
CA LYS A 92 5.74 12.54 -6.33
C LYS A 92 4.42 12.52 -5.57
N CYS A 93 3.88 13.70 -5.29
CA CYS A 93 2.54 13.86 -4.75
C CYS A 93 1.57 14.13 -5.90
N ALA A 94 0.63 13.21 -6.12
CA ALA A 94 -0.45 13.46 -7.07
C ALA A 94 -1.40 14.51 -6.47
N GLY A 95 -1.82 15.50 -7.28
CA GLY A 95 -2.90 16.44 -6.91
C GLY A 95 -2.57 17.49 -5.84
N LEU A 96 -1.33 17.55 -5.35
CA LEU A 96 -0.85 18.61 -4.46
C LEU A 96 0.17 19.43 -5.25
N THR A 97 -0.32 20.45 -5.96
CA THR A 97 0.50 21.51 -6.57
C THR A 97 0.83 22.58 -5.55
#